data_AF-A0A5N7BYE5-F1
#
_entry.id   AF-A0A5N7BYE5-F1
#
_cell.length_a   1.000
_cell.length_b   1.000
_cell.length_c   1.000
_cell.angle_alpha   90.00
_cell.angle_beta   90.00
_cell.angle_gamma   90.00
#
_symmetry.space_group_name_H-M   'P 1'
#
loop_
_entity.id
_entity.type
_entity.pdbx_description
1 polymer ?
#
loop_
_entity_poly.entity_id
_entity_poly.type
_entity_poly.pdbx_seq_one_letter_code
_entity_poly.pdbx_strand_id
1 'polypeptide(L)'
;MASTETKNTEFPYTLTISLPLPTNRLATSALRATEVDTELSPFVQRNMTVTSPKGNQTDTGEAKTVLEITYRATTNRMLRVAVNGFMESLGVVLGVMEELDVDVLEAEGLEK
;
A
#
# COMPACT_ATOMS: atom_id res chain seq x y z
N MET A 1 27.87 13.18 23.00
CA MET A 1 26.50 12.73 22.67
C MET A 1 26.17 13.26 21.28
N ALA A 2 26.15 12.39 20.27
CA ALA A 2 25.75 12.73 18.91
C ALA A 2 24.81 11.61 18.44
N SER A 3 23.55 11.97 18.29
CA SER A 3 22.41 11.07 18.16
C SER A 3 22.16 10.69 16.69
N THR A 4 22.12 9.38 16.44
CA THR A 4 21.23 8.68 15.50
C THR A 4 21.12 9.20 14.06
N GLU A 5 22.09 8.82 13.22
CA GLU A 5 21.89 8.74 11.77
C GLU A 5 22.39 7.37 11.29
N THR A 6 21.66 6.32 11.69
CA THR A 6 21.91 4.94 11.25
C THR A 6 21.52 4.85 9.78
N LYS A 7 22.44 5.19 8.88
CA LYS A 7 22.32 5.02 7.43
C LYS A 7 21.80 3.62 7.14
N ASN A 8 20.67 3.58 6.44
CA ASN A 8 20.00 2.44 5.82
C ASN A 8 20.93 1.74 4.81
N THR A 9 22.04 1.17 5.29
CA THR A 9 23.13 0.63 4.47
C THR A 9 22.84 -0.81 4.03
N GLU A 10 21.91 -1.48 4.71
CA GLU A 10 21.52 -2.86 4.43
C GLU A 10 20.53 -2.96 3.26
N PHE A 11 19.71 -1.92 3.01
CA PHE A 11 18.71 -1.90 1.93
C PHE A 11 18.80 -0.60 1.09
N PRO A 12 19.75 -0.50 0.15
CA PRO A 12 20.01 0.72 -0.60
C PRO A 12 18.94 1.05 -1.65
N TYR A 13 18.15 0.07 -2.10
CA TYR A 13 17.12 0.27 -3.12
C TYR A 13 15.76 0.45 -2.46
N THR A 14 15.08 1.56 -2.76
CA THR A 14 13.75 1.88 -2.21
C THR A 14 12.78 2.17 -3.34
N LEU A 15 11.54 1.69 -3.23
CA LEU A 15 10.43 2.00 -4.12
C LEU A 15 9.19 2.30 -3.29
N THR A 16 8.57 3.44 -3.56
CA THR A 16 7.29 3.81 -2.95
C THR A 16 6.21 3.79 -4.02
N ILE A 17 5.11 3.10 -3.73
CA ILE A 17 3.95 2.93 -4.58
C ILE A 17 2.77 3.55 -3.86
N SER A 18 2.10 4.49 -4.51
CA SER A 18 0.90 5.14 -3.97
C SER A 18 -0.29 4.76 -4.83
N LEU A 19 -1.25 4.04 -4.26
CA LEU A 19 -2.44 3.58 -4.94
C LEU A 19 -3.67 4.31 -4.37
N PRO A 20 -4.28 5.23 -5.12
CA PRO A 20 -5.51 5.89 -4.71
C PRO A 20 -6.70 4.93 -4.87
N LEU A 21 -7.48 4.75 -3.80
CA LEU A 21 -8.70 3.96 -3.79
C LEU A 21 -9.91 4.88 -3.58
N PRO A 22 -11.11 4.51 -4.05
CA PRO A 22 -12.28 5.38 -3.98
C PRO A 22 -12.71 5.69 -2.55
N THR A 23 -12.65 4.71 -1.64
CA THR A 23 -13.04 4.89 -0.24
C THR A 23 -11.97 4.48 0.77
N ASN A 24 -11.98 5.09 1.95
CA ASN A 24 -11.10 4.71 3.06
C ASN A 24 -11.33 3.25 3.51
N ARG A 25 -12.57 2.77 3.45
CA ARG A 25 -12.92 1.39 3.81
C ARG A 25 -12.20 0.40 2.90
N LEU A 26 -12.21 0.66 1.58
CA LEU A 26 -11.48 -0.16 0.61
C LEU A 26 -9.96 -0.08 0.83
N ALA A 27 -9.42 1.11 1.09
CA ALA A 27 -7.99 1.26 1.40
C ALA A 27 -7.56 0.49 2.65
N THR A 28 -8.35 0.57 3.71
CA THR A 28 -8.09 -0.15 4.96
C THR A 28 -8.28 -1.66 4.82
N SER A 29 -9.29 -2.07 4.05
CA SER A 29 -9.55 -3.48 3.76
C SER A 29 -8.42 -4.09 2.93
N ALA A 30 -7.94 -3.36 1.91
CA ALA A 30 -6.84 -3.80 1.05
C ALA A 30 -5.53 -3.90 1.83
N LEU A 31 -5.27 -2.93 2.72
CA LEU A 31 -4.15 -2.98 3.66
C LEU A 31 -4.22 -4.26 4.50
N ARG A 32 -5.35 -4.52 5.19
CA ARG A 32 -5.48 -5.70 6.06
C ARG A 32 -5.37 -7.02 5.29
N ALA A 33 -5.96 -7.07 4.10
CA ALA A 33 -5.92 -8.26 3.26
C ALA A 33 -4.52 -8.55 2.72
N THR A 34 -3.69 -7.54 2.50
CA THR A 34 -2.32 -7.71 1.99
C THR A 34 -1.25 -7.75 3.10
N GLU A 35 -1.56 -7.25 4.30
CA GLU A 35 -0.65 -7.26 5.46
C GLU A 35 -0.39 -8.67 6.01
N VAL A 36 -1.36 -9.59 5.87
CA VAL A 36 -1.21 -10.99 6.30
C VAL A 36 -0.15 -11.76 5.50
N ASP A 37 0.17 -11.31 4.29
CA ASP A 37 1.23 -11.89 3.48
C ASP A 37 2.59 -11.45 4.02
N THR A 38 3.31 -12.38 4.64
CA THR A 38 4.68 -12.11 5.08
C THR A 38 5.62 -12.07 3.89
N GLU A 39 6.57 -11.14 3.91
CA GLU A 39 7.61 -11.10 2.89
C GLU A 39 8.47 -12.37 2.98
N LEU A 40 8.59 -13.07 1.85
CA LEU A 40 9.24 -14.39 1.81
C LEU A 40 10.76 -14.31 2.02
N SER A 41 11.34 -13.12 1.82
CA SER A 41 12.77 -12.89 1.85
C SER A 41 13.18 -11.93 2.96
N PRO A 42 14.15 -12.28 3.83
CA PRO A 42 14.70 -11.35 4.81
C PRO A 42 15.50 -10.19 4.16
N PHE A 43 15.73 -10.26 2.83
CA PHE A 43 16.45 -9.25 2.07
C PHE A 43 15.53 -8.16 1.48
N VAL A 44 14.25 -8.19 1.82
CA VAL A 44 13.26 -7.19 1.46
C VAL A 44 12.50 -6.75 2.70
N GLN A 45 12.33 -5.45 2.87
CA GLN A 45 11.46 -4.86 3.87
C GLN A 45 10.30 -4.19 3.17
N ARG A 46 9.10 -4.45 3.67
CA ARG A 46 7.86 -3.90 3.16
C ARG A 46 7.14 -3.19 4.29
N ASN A 47 6.77 -1.94 4.07
CA ASN A 47 5.96 -1.16 4.98
C ASN A 47 4.74 -0.61 4.23
N MET A 48 3.55 -0.77 4.81
CA MET A 48 2.30 -0.34 4.21
C MET A 48 1.56 0.59 5.16
N THR A 49 1.06 1.68 4.62
CA THR A 49 0.33 2.69 5.37
C THR A 49 -0.81 3.21 4.52
N VAL A 50 -1.93 3.55 5.18
CA VAL A 50 -3.05 4.22 4.51
C VAL A 50 -2.98 5.70 4.88
N THR A 51 -2.83 6.55 3.88
CA THR A 51 -2.59 7.99 4.00
C THR A 51 -3.63 8.80 3.24
N SER A 52 -3.70 10.09 3.55
CA SER A 52 -4.57 11.03 2.83
C SER A 52 -3.90 11.50 1.54
N PRO A 53 -4.67 11.82 0.48
CA PRO A 53 -4.12 12.39 -0.75
C PRO A 53 -3.36 13.69 -0.44
N LYS A 54 -2.22 13.87 -1.10
CA LYS A 54 -1.30 15.01 -0.90
C LYS A 54 -2.05 16.33 -1.13
N GLY A 55 -2.46 16.99 -0.05
CA GLY A 55 -3.17 18.27 -0.08
C GLY A 55 -4.19 18.46 1.05
N ASN A 56 -4.82 17.38 1.52
CA ASN A 56 -5.79 17.42 2.62
C ASN A 56 -5.25 16.69 3.85
N GLN A 57 -4.56 17.44 4.71
CA GLN A 57 -4.11 17.00 6.02
C GLN A 57 -5.26 17.09 7.04
N THR A 58 -6.44 16.62 6.67
CA THR A 58 -7.56 16.46 7.60
C THR A 58 -7.52 15.03 8.12
N ASP A 59 -7.22 14.86 9.41
CA ASP A 59 -7.14 13.57 10.12
C ASP A 59 -8.53 12.94 10.36
N THR A 60 -9.53 13.31 9.56
CA THR A 60 -10.83 12.66 9.54
C THR A 60 -10.64 11.32 8.83
N GLY A 61 -10.92 10.20 9.50
CA GLY A 61 -10.66 8.84 9.01
C GLY A 61 -11.19 8.56 7.59
N GLU A 62 -12.21 9.29 7.14
CA GLU A 62 -12.79 9.22 5.79
C GLU A 62 -11.86 9.74 4.67
N ALA A 63 -10.87 10.59 4.98
CA ALA A 63 -9.98 11.19 3.97
C ALA A 63 -8.76 10.32 3.62
N LYS A 64 -8.50 9.22 4.33
CA LYS A 64 -7.33 8.37 4.09
C LYS A 64 -7.64 7.36 2.97
N THR A 65 -7.58 7.81 1.73
CA THR A 65 -7.95 7.01 0.55
C THR A 65 -6.76 6.42 -0.21
N VAL A 66 -5.53 6.77 0.17
CA VAL A 66 -4.33 6.35 -0.55
C VAL A 66 -3.62 5.23 0.21
N LEU A 67 -3.48 4.07 -0.41
CA LEU A 67 -2.63 2.99 0.08
C LEU A 67 -1.19 3.26 -0.38
N GLU A 68 -0.31 3.58 0.57
CA GLU A 68 1.12 3.77 0.33
C GLU A 68 1.89 2.52 0.74
N ILE A 69 2.69 1.98 -0.18
CA ILE A 69 3.57 0.85 0.08
C ILE A 69 5.01 1.28 -0.18
N THR A 70 5.86 1.14 0.83
CA THR A 70 7.30 1.39 0.73
C THR A 70 8.07 0.08 0.82
N TYR A 71 8.73 -0.27 -0.28
CA TYR A 71 9.65 -1.40 -0.37
C TYR A 71 11.09 -0.93 -0.21
N ARG A 72 11.89 -1.73 0.50
CA ARG A 72 13.34 -1.58 0.58
C ARG A 72 14.00 -2.93 0.33
N ALA A 73 15.02 -2.98 -0.50
CA ALA A 73 15.69 -4.24 -0.85
C ALA A 73 17.20 -4.08 -0.99
N THR A 74 17.92 -5.20 -0.84
CA THR A 74 19.37 -5.27 -1.07
C THR A 74 19.76 -5.13 -2.54
N THR A 75 18.90 -5.58 -3.45
CA THR A 75 19.14 -5.54 -4.90
C THR A 75 17.86 -5.17 -5.67
N ASN A 76 18.03 -4.53 -6.84
CA ASN A 76 16.92 -4.29 -7.78
C ASN A 76 16.21 -5.58 -8.22
N ARG A 77 16.95 -6.69 -8.30
CA ARG A 77 16.39 -8.00 -8.65
C ARG A 77 15.40 -8.47 -7.59
N MET A 78 15.75 -8.36 -6.31
CA MET A 78 14.88 -8.74 -5.22
C MET A 78 13.66 -7.82 -5.11
N LEU A 79 13.89 -6.51 -5.28
CA LEU A 79 12.81 -5.52 -5.33
C LEU A 79 11.78 -5.87 -6.42
N ARG A 80 12.23 -6.22 -7.62
CA ARG A 80 11.35 -6.60 -8.73
C ARG A 80 10.55 -7.87 -8.42
N VAL A 81 11.18 -8.89 -7.83
CA VAL A 81 10.49 -10.15 -7.51
C VAL A 81 9.42 -9.91 -6.44
N ALA A 82 9.75 -9.18 -5.36
CA ALA A 82 8.81 -8.86 -4.30
C ALA A 82 7.63 -8.00 -4.79
N VAL A 83 7.91 -6.96 -5.58
CA VAL A 83 6.87 -6.07 -6.11
C VAL A 83 5.96 -6.78 -7.11
N ASN A 84 6.50 -7.65 -7.97
CA ASN A 84 5.67 -8.42 -8.91
C ASN A 84 4.72 -9.37 -8.18
N GLY A 85 5.22 -10.12 -7.18
CA GLY A 85 4.38 -11.01 -6.39
C GLY A 85 3.30 -10.24 -5.62
N PHE A 86 3.67 -9.10 -5.03
CA PHE A 86 2.70 -8.24 -4.35
C PHE A 86 1.62 -7.69 -5.28
N MET A 87 1.98 -7.24 -6.49
CA MET A 87 1.00 -6.72 -7.45
C MET A 87 0.03 -7.80 -7.92
N GLU A 88 0.47 -9.06 -8.01
CA GLU A 88 -0.40 -10.20 -8.30
C GLU A 88 -1.40 -10.42 -7.15
N SER A 89 -0.94 -10.49 -5.90
CA SER A 89 -1.81 -10.60 -4.72
C SER A 89 -2.78 -9.42 -4.62
N LEU A 90 -2.30 -8.20 -4.83
CA LEU A 90 -3.11 -6.99 -4.78
C LEU A 90 -4.18 -6.99 -5.88
N GLY A 91 -3.86 -7.47 -7.07
CA GLY A 91 -4.82 -7.61 -8.17
C GLY A 91 -5.98 -8.54 -7.82
N VAL A 92 -5.69 -9.66 -7.13
CA VAL A 92 -6.74 -10.58 -6.64
C VAL A 92 -7.61 -9.89 -5.60
N VAL A 93 -7.01 -9.19 -4.62
CA VAL A 93 -7.76 -8.46 -3.59
C VAL A 93 -8.67 -7.40 -4.21
N LEU A 94 -8.16 -6.62 -5.17
CA LEU A 94 -8.93 -5.58 -5.85
C LEU A 94 -10.05 -6.18 -6.72
N GLY A 95 -9.81 -7.31 -7.40
CA GLY A 95 -10.87 -7.99 -8.16
C GLY A 95 -11.99 -8.54 -7.27
N VAL A 96 -11.65 -9.07 -6.10
CA VAL A 96 -12.64 -9.50 -5.10
C VAL A 96 -13.42 -8.31 -4.56
N MET A 97 -12.75 -7.18 -4.32
CA MET A 97 -13.42 -5.94 -3.91
C MET A 97 -14.36 -5.41 -4.99
N GLU A 98 -13.98 -5.48 -6.26
CA GLU A 98 -14.85 -5.06 -7.36
C GLU A 98 -16.12 -5.91 -7.46
N GLU A 99 -16.00 -7.23 -7.31
CA GLU A 99 -17.15 -8.15 -7.41
C GLU A 99 -18.07 -8.10 -6.16
N LEU A 100 -17.50 -7.94 -4.97
CA LEU A 100 -18.24 -7.99 -3.71
C LEU A 100 -18.70 -6.63 -3.18
N ASP A 101 -18.04 -5.53 -3.56
CA ASP A 101 -18.31 -4.17 -3.06
C ASP A 101 -19.07 -3.32 -4.11
N VAL A 102 -19.96 -3.99 -4.88
CA VAL A 102 -20.84 -3.37 -5.89
C VAL A 102 -21.69 -2.21 -5.32
N ASP A 103 -22.14 -2.31 -4.06
CA ASP A 103 -22.91 -1.27 -3.38
C ASP A 103 -22.16 0.07 -3.20
N VAL A 104 -20.81 0.06 -3.14
CA VAL A 104 -20.01 1.30 -3.05
C VAL A 104 -19.77 1.92 -4.42
N LEU A 105 -19.60 1.10 -5.46
CA LEU A 105 -19.42 1.57 -6.83
C LEU A 105 -20.72 2.16 -7.41
N GLU A 106 -21.89 1.61 -7.06
CA GLU A 106 -23.19 2.16 -7.48
C GLU A 106 -23.56 3.46 -6.72
N ALA A 107 -23.14 3.60 -5.45
CA ALA A 107 -23.40 4.81 -4.66
C ALA A 107 -22.65 6.05 -5.20
N GLU A 108 -21.45 5.90 -5.76
CA GLU A 108 -20.72 6.99 -6.45
C GLU A 108 -21.23 7.26 -7.89
N GLY A 109 -21.96 6.30 -8.49
CA GLY A 109 -22.58 6.46 -9.81
C GLY A 109 -23.91 7.25 -9.79
N LEU A 110 -24.48 7.47 -8.60
CA LEU A 110 -25.80 8.10 -8.42
C LEU A 110 -25.76 9.59 -8.04
N GLU A 111 -24.59 10.23 -8.05
CA GLU A 111 -24.49 11.70 -7.97
C GLU A 111 -24.56 12.31 -9.39
N LYS A 112 -25.77 12.35 -9.96
CA LYS A 112 -26.12 13.21 -11.10
C LYS A 112 -27.38 14.01 -10.84
#